data_AF-A0A433WM39-F1
#
_entry.id   AF-A0A433WM39-F1
#
_cell.length_a   1.000
_cell.length_b   1.000
_cell.length_c   1.000
_cell.angle_alpha   90.00
_cell.angle_beta   90.00
_cell.angle_gamma   90.00
#
_symmetry.space_group_name_H-M   'P 1'
#
loop_
_entity.id
_entity.type
_entity.pdbx_description
1 polymer ?
#
loop_
_entity_poly.entity_id
_entity_poly.type
_entity_poly.pdbx_seq_one_letter_code
_entity_poly.pdbx_strand_id
1 'polypeptide(L)'
;MQAVYRKLFEVRILHDYFLAPGLVVRYPDGFDIRRVLNIQPDEATSRLMRNQHLLFRSTATGFTVLARSEDISGAGQYATLVDATAAMRLSFRWQLLDPFFENYTNHRLLEPGKQLYYFSNRNASVVAGTGFLYPAMAAFGTTYHGEANYSLGDLVTESGETYEMIDQQAPPINFAANAAKWQKVSTAVINYVNPLARITVQGTRFVHIRPNTTPGEWIRATLHDADNNVVDLGLTPGTGNPQQEYFSSADPADDVNFVLDFSRISNGQYRLEIQEASGLTVKTFYYINPLLQPDVFGVSDFFVSGAAAPFTFLKEDPVTHRWLLDNPNKTFMIRFRNRLTRWKYLKQDQTVFNEPPAPRPLTQFYSGYNIPGPMGTTIILPDPSPHTIVPEVDAVTHLVKNIYSKIYLPK
;
A
#
# COMPACT_ATOMS: atom_id res chain seq x y z
N MET A 1 -21.76 -36.07 5.10
CA MET A 1 -21.54 -34.80 4.36
C MET A 1 -20.15 -34.85 3.75
N GLN A 2 -19.98 -34.44 2.49
CA GLN A 2 -18.68 -34.44 1.81
C GLN A 2 -18.00 -33.09 2.04
N ALA A 3 -16.84 -33.08 2.69
CA ALA A 3 -16.05 -31.87 2.85
C ALA A 3 -15.39 -31.48 1.52
N VAL A 4 -15.51 -30.21 1.14
CA VAL A 4 -14.93 -29.64 -0.09
C VAL A 4 -14.17 -28.37 0.22
N TYR A 5 -13.13 -28.08 -0.57
CA TYR A 5 -12.45 -26.78 -0.50
C TYR A 5 -13.23 -25.73 -1.28
N ARG A 6 -13.61 -24.65 -0.61
CA ARG A 6 -14.29 -23.49 -1.20
C ARG A 6 -13.47 -22.23 -0.97
N LYS A 7 -13.61 -21.26 -1.87
CA LYS A 7 -12.91 -19.99 -1.75
C LYS A 7 -13.42 -19.23 -0.54
N LEU A 8 -12.51 -18.92 0.38
CA LEU A 8 -12.74 -18.02 1.50
C LEU A 8 -12.70 -16.58 0.98
N PHE A 9 -11.62 -16.24 0.27
CA PHE A 9 -11.51 -15.00 -0.51
C PHE A 9 -10.46 -15.11 -1.62
N GLU A 10 -10.49 -14.17 -2.55
CA GLU A 10 -9.50 -13.91 -3.57
C GLU A 10 -9.02 -12.47 -3.46
N VAL A 11 -7.73 -12.24 -3.70
CA VAL A 11 -7.16 -10.92 -3.86
C VAL A 11 -6.65 -10.80 -5.28
N ARG A 12 -7.22 -9.85 -6.01
CA ARG A 12 -6.77 -9.45 -7.34
C ARG A 12 -5.83 -8.27 -7.24
N ILE A 13 -4.67 -8.39 -7.87
CA ILE A 13 -3.62 -7.39 -7.91
C ILE A 13 -3.40 -7.06 -9.38
N LEU A 14 -3.71 -5.82 -9.71
CA LEU A 14 -3.66 -5.30 -11.07
C LEU A 14 -2.66 -4.15 -11.12
N HIS A 15 -1.97 -4.02 -12.26
CA HIS A 15 -1.02 -2.92 -12.45
C HIS A 15 -1.12 -2.38 -13.87
N ASP A 16 -1.45 -1.09 -14.00
CA ASP A 16 -1.82 -0.47 -15.28
C ASP A 16 -0.67 -0.40 -16.31
N TYR A 17 0.59 -0.57 -15.88
CA TYR A 17 1.74 -0.76 -16.79
C TYR A 17 1.54 -1.94 -17.76
N PHE A 18 0.90 -3.03 -17.30
CA PHE A 18 0.62 -4.22 -18.11
C PHE A 18 -0.72 -4.15 -18.84
N LEU A 19 -1.39 -3.00 -18.81
CA LEU A 19 -2.68 -2.84 -19.43
C LEU A 19 -2.50 -2.62 -20.93
N ALA A 20 -3.15 -3.45 -21.75
CA ALA A 20 -3.05 -3.32 -23.20
C ALA A 20 -3.89 -2.13 -23.68
N PRO A 21 -3.33 -1.20 -24.48
CA PRO A 21 -4.07 -0.11 -25.07
C PRO A 21 -5.03 -0.65 -26.15
N GLY A 22 -6.21 -0.04 -26.28
CA GLY A 22 -7.20 -0.42 -27.28
C GLY A 22 -8.60 0.11 -26.96
N LEU A 23 -9.57 -0.17 -27.84
CA LEU A 23 -10.98 0.20 -27.67
C LEU A 23 -11.58 -0.40 -26.38
N VAL A 24 -11.11 -1.58 -25.99
CA VAL A 24 -11.42 -2.22 -24.71
C VAL A 24 -10.13 -2.44 -23.97
N VAL A 25 -9.97 -1.67 -22.90
CA VAL A 25 -8.86 -1.72 -21.98
C VAL A 25 -8.89 -3.06 -21.24
N ARG A 26 -7.93 -3.96 -21.53
CA ARG A 26 -7.86 -5.30 -20.91
C ARG A 26 -6.44 -5.69 -20.56
N TYR A 27 -6.29 -6.50 -19.54
CA TYR A 27 -5.02 -7.17 -19.27
C TYR A 27 -4.81 -8.28 -20.32
N PRO A 28 -3.59 -8.45 -20.84
CA PRO A 28 -3.29 -9.50 -21.82
C PRO A 28 -3.46 -10.88 -21.19
N ASP A 29 -3.72 -11.91 -22.01
CA ASP A 29 -3.91 -13.30 -21.54
C ASP A 29 -2.68 -13.86 -20.79
N GLY A 30 -1.49 -13.28 -21.04
CA GLY A 30 -0.24 -13.61 -20.35
C GLY A 30 0.08 -12.77 -19.12
N PHE A 31 -0.85 -11.94 -18.63
CA PHE A 31 -0.64 -11.15 -17.40
C PHE A 31 -0.39 -12.07 -16.20
N ASP A 32 0.76 -11.90 -15.56
CA ASP A 32 1.16 -12.70 -14.40
C ASP A 32 1.90 -11.84 -13.38
N ILE A 33 1.18 -11.40 -12.34
CA ILE A 33 1.74 -10.58 -11.26
C ILE A 33 2.82 -11.31 -10.46
N ARG A 34 2.89 -12.64 -10.54
CA ARG A 34 3.92 -13.45 -9.84
C ARG A 34 5.31 -13.24 -10.40
N ARG A 35 5.43 -12.60 -11.58
CA ARG A 35 6.71 -12.14 -12.13
C ARG A 35 7.22 -10.86 -11.45
N VAL A 36 6.32 -10.12 -10.81
CA VAL A 36 6.59 -8.83 -10.17
C VAL A 36 6.64 -8.99 -8.65
N LEU A 37 5.76 -9.82 -8.07
CA LEU A 37 5.57 -9.96 -6.63
C LEU A 37 5.60 -11.43 -6.21
N ASN A 38 6.34 -11.72 -5.15
CA ASN A 38 6.21 -12.97 -4.39
C ASN A 38 5.39 -12.71 -3.13
N ILE A 39 4.24 -13.37 -3.00
CA ILE A 39 3.33 -13.22 -1.86
C ILE A 39 3.24 -14.55 -1.13
N GLN A 40 3.49 -14.52 0.18
CA GLN A 40 3.48 -15.72 1.01
C GLN A 40 2.80 -15.43 2.35
N PRO A 41 2.06 -16.39 2.94
CA PRO A 41 1.67 -16.28 4.35
C PRO A 41 2.92 -16.18 5.21
N ASP A 42 2.87 -15.40 6.28
CA ASP A 42 3.94 -15.43 7.28
C ASP A 42 3.94 -16.75 8.08
N GLU A 43 4.91 -16.95 8.97
CA GLU A 43 5.04 -18.22 9.68
C GLU A 43 3.85 -18.49 10.61
N ALA A 44 3.38 -17.47 11.34
CA ALA A 44 2.23 -17.58 12.23
C ALA A 44 0.95 -17.94 11.45
N THR A 45 0.73 -17.25 10.33
CA THR A 45 -0.38 -17.49 9.40
C THR A 45 -0.29 -18.88 8.78
N SER A 46 0.91 -19.33 8.39
CA SER A 46 1.11 -20.69 7.84
C SER A 46 0.72 -21.78 8.85
N ARG A 47 1.08 -21.60 10.13
CA ARG A 47 0.68 -22.52 11.21
C ARG A 47 -0.83 -22.47 11.44
N LEU A 48 -1.40 -21.27 11.53
CA LEU A 48 -2.84 -21.05 11.70
C LEU A 48 -3.64 -21.67 10.56
N MET A 49 -3.25 -21.45 9.31
CA MET A 49 -3.91 -22.01 8.13
C MET A 49 -3.90 -23.53 8.14
N ARG A 50 -2.79 -24.19 8.53
CA ARG A 50 -2.76 -25.65 8.67
C ARG A 50 -3.74 -26.16 9.72
N ASN A 51 -3.79 -25.50 10.88
CA ASN A 51 -4.70 -25.88 11.98
C ASN A 51 -6.17 -25.64 11.62
N GLN A 52 -6.45 -24.62 10.80
CA GLN A 52 -7.79 -24.21 10.35
C GLN A 52 -8.19 -24.85 9.00
N HIS A 53 -7.42 -25.82 8.50
CA HIS A 53 -7.62 -26.45 7.19
C HIS A 53 -7.83 -25.46 6.04
N LEU A 54 -7.05 -24.37 6.03
CA LEU A 54 -7.01 -23.40 4.95
C LEU A 54 -5.87 -23.71 3.98
N LEU A 55 -6.07 -23.40 2.70
CA LEU A 55 -5.05 -23.52 1.66
C LEU A 55 -4.81 -22.17 1.01
N PHE A 56 -3.53 -21.78 0.93
CA PHE A 56 -3.08 -20.64 0.15
C PHE A 56 -2.71 -21.09 -1.26
N ARG A 57 -3.14 -20.34 -2.28
CA ARG A 57 -2.72 -20.53 -3.67
C ARG A 57 -2.40 -19.18 -4.31
N SER A 58 -1.17 -19.03 -4.80
CA SER A 58 -0.80 -17.93 -5.67
C SER A 58 -1.40 -18.14 -7.08
N THR A 59 -1.81 -17.07 -7.72
CA THR A 59 -2.48 -17.05 -9.04
C THR A 59 -1.85 -15.97 -9.92
N ALA A 60 -2.09 -16.02 -11.23
CA ALA A 60 -1.55 -15.04 -12.16
C ALA A 60 -2.02 -13.58 -11.88
N THR A 61 -3.19 -13.43 -11.25
CA THR A 61 -3.75 -12.12 -10.90
C THR A 61 -3.65 -11.79 -9.42
N GLY A 62 -2.90 -12.54 -8.61
CA GLY A 62 -2.78 -12.32 -7.16
C GLY A 62 -2.79 -13.62 -6.38
N PHE A 63 -3.74 -13.82 -5.47
CA PHE A 63 -3.83 -15.08 -4.71
C PHE A 63 -5.24 -15.38 -4.21
N THR A 64 -5.46 -16.62 -3.77
CA THR A 64 -6.70 -17.06 -3.15
C THR A 64 -6.43 -17.88 -1.89
N VAL A 65 -7.33 -17.73 -0.91
CA VAL A 65 -7.38 -18.58 0.27
C VAL A 65 -8.63 -19.45 0.16
N LEU A 66 -8.46 -20.76 0.31
CA LEU A 66 -9.53 -21.74 0.31
C LEU A 66 -9.73 -22.27 1.73
N ALA A 67 -10.98 -22.42 2.15
CA ALA A 67 -11.34 -23.08 3.39
C ALA A 67 -11.91 -24.47 3.12
N ARG A 68 -11.53 -25.45 3.92
CA ARG A 68 -12.23 -26.74 3.96
C ARG A 68 -13.58 -26.51 4.63
N SER A 69 -14.64 -26.86 3.91
CA SER A 69 -16.01 -26.52 4.28
C SER A 69 -16.98 -27.65 3.98
N GLU A 70 -18.14 -27.61 4.62
CA GLU A 70 -19.26 -28.51 4.35
C GLU A 70 -20.52 -27.74 4.03
N ASP A 71 -21.35 -28.30 3.14
CA ASP A 71 -22.67 -27.74 2.84
C ASP A 71 -23.63 -28.08 3.98
N ILE A 72 -24.18 -27.05 4.61
CA ILE A 72 -25.01 -27.19 5.82
C ILE A 72 -26.51 -27.07 5.55
N SER A 73 -26.93 -26.62 4.37
CA SER A 73 -28.35 -26.38 4.08
C SER A 73 -28.81 -26.88 2.71
N GLY A 74 -27.91 -27.41 1.88
CA GLY A 74 -28.21 -27.81 0.50
C GLY A 74 -28.53 -26.61 -0.42
N ALA A 75 -28.52 -25.39 0.11
CA ALA A 75 -28.79 -24.14 -0.60
C ALA A 75 -27.49 -23.39 -0.98
N GLY A 76 -26.35 -24.09 -0.99
CA GLY A 76 -25.06 -23.50 -1.30
C GLY A 76 -24.46 -22.64 -0.18
N GLN A 77 -24.92 -22.82 1.06
CA GLN A 77 -24.28 -22.25 2.25
C GLN A 77 -23.26 -23.23 2.80
N TYR A 78 -22.05 -22.73 3.02
CA TYR A 78 -20.92 -23.54 3.45
C TYR A 78 -20.43 -23.06 4.81
N ALA A 79 -20.32 -23.98 5.75
CA ALA A 79 -19.68 -23.73 7.04
C ALA A 79 -18.23 -24.22 7.01
N THR A 80 -17.33 -23.52 7.70
CA THR A 80 -15.97 -24.03 7.91
C THR A 80 -16.02 -25.30 8.75
N LEU A 81 -15.05 -26.20 8.51
CA LEU A 81 -14.96 -27.45 9.28
C LEU A 81 -14.38 -27.21 10.68
N VAL A 82 -13.53 -26.20 10.82
CA VAL A 82 -12.98 -25.74 12.09
C VAL A 82 -13.49 -24.33 12.33
N ASP A 83 -13.91 -24.05 13.56
CA ASP A 83 -14.39 -22.74 13.92
C ASP A 83 -13.25 -21.73 13.90
N ALA A 84 -13.50 -20.62 13.22
CA ALA A 84 -12.65 -19.45 13.29
C ALA A 84 -12.80 -18.78 14.66
N THR A 85 -11.86 -17.92 15.01
CA THR A 85 -11.99 -17.03 16.16
C THR A 85 -12.16 -15.60 15.68
N ALA A 86 -12.87 -14.77 16.45
CA ALA A 86 -13.01 -13.35 16.10
C ALA A 86 -11.65 -12.62 16.04
N ALA A 87 -10.67 -13.07 16.82
CA ALA A 87 -9.29 -12.56 16.84
C ALA A 87 -8.41 -13.14 15.71
N MET A 88 -8.95 -14.00 14.84
CA MET A 88 -8.18 -14.63 13.79
C MET A 88 -7.75 -13.59 12.74
N ARG A 89 -6.43 -13.50 12.53
CA ARG A 89 -5.78 -12.67 11.52
C ARG A 89 -4.94 -13.53 10.58
N LEU A 90 -5.09 -13.31 9.28
CA LEU A 90 -4.25 -13.92 8.24
C LEU A 90 -3.35 -12.83 7.64
N SER A 91 -2.04 -12.97 7.83
CA SER A 91 -1.04 -12.00 7.39
C SER A 91 -0.21 -12.58 6.24
N PHE A 92 -0.10 -11.82 5.14
CA PHE A 92 0.68 -12.20 3.97
C PHE A 92 1.74 -11.15 3.69
N ARG A 93 3.00 -11.59 3.57
CA ARG A 93 4.15 -10.76 3.23
C ARG A 93 4.35 -10.70 1.72
N TRP A 94 4.76 -9.54 1.24
CA TRP A 94 5.00 -9.26 -0.17
C TRP A 94 6.47 -8.92 -0.35
N GLN A 95 7.10 -9.58 -1.32
CA GLN A 95 8.46 -9.30 -1.74
C GLN A 95 8.43 -8.85 -3.19
N LEU A 96 9.19 -7.82 -3.51
CA LEU A 96 9.32 -7.32 -4.87
C LEU A 96 10.37 -8.13 -5.63
N LEU A 97 9.98 -8.70 -6.77
CA LEU A 97 10.85 -9.48 -7.65
C LEU A 97 11.38 -8.65 -8.82
N ASP A 98 10.58 -7.70 -9.30
CA ASP A 98 10.96 -6.83 -10.41
C ASP A 98 11.66 -5.56 -9.88
N PRO A 99 12.98 -5.40 -10.10
CA PRO A 99 13.72 -4.25 -9.61
C PRO A 99 13.31 -2.93 -10.28
N PHE A 100 12.59 -2.98 -11.41
CA PHE A 100 12.12 -1.79 -12.13
C PHE A 100 10.70 -1.38 -11.76
N PHE A 101 10.05 -2.08 -10.82
CA PHE A 101 8.67 -1.76 -10.41
C PHE A 101 8.49 -0.30 -10.03
N GLU A 102 9.41 0.25 -9.26
CA GLU A 102 9.38 1.66 -8.86
C GLU A 102 9.44 2.62 -10.07
N ASN A 103 10.12 2.23 -11.14
CA ASN A 103 10.28 3.08 -12.31
C ASN A 103 8.97 3.22 -13.09
N TYR A 104 8.17 2.16 -13.21
CA TYR A 104 6.89 2.21 -13.91
C TYR A 104 5.66 2.36 -13.03
N THR A 105 5.78 2.26 -11.71
CA THR A 105 4.65 2.46 -10.78
C THR A 105 4.54 3.91 -10.37
N ASN A 106 3.32 4.47 -10.41
CA ASN A 106 3.04 5.79 -9.86
C ASN A 106 3.14 5.73 -8.33
N HIS A 107 4.30 6.11 -7.84
CA HIS A 107 4.58 6.30 -6.43
C HIS A 107 5.60 7.44 -6.29
N ARG A 108 5.60 8.07 -5.12
CA ARG A 108 6.54 9.14 -4.79
C ARG A 108 7.94 8.57 -4.64
N LEU A 109 8.89 9.18 -5.35
CA LEU A 109 10.30 8.75 -5.36
C LEU A 109 11.06 9.17 -4.09
N LEU A 110 10.57 10.19 -3.39
CA LEU A 110 11.14 10.71 -2.17
C LEU A 110 10.05 10.70 -1.10
N GLU A 111 10.08 9.70 -0.23
CA GLU A 111 9.14 9.57 0.88
C GLU A 111 9.91 9.64 2.20
N PRO A 112 9.41 10.39 3.19
CA PRO A 112 10.07 10.50 4.47
C PRO A 112 9.95 9.18 5.25
N GLY A 113 11.10 8.67 5.68
CA GLY A 113 11.18 7.50 6.57
C GLY A 113 11.05 6.15 5.86
N LYS A 114 11.19 5.07 6.64
CA LYS A 114 11.02 3.70 6.15
C LYS A 114 9.54 3.36 6.18
N GLN A 115 8.94 3.12 5.02
CA GLN A 115 7.53 2.74 4.88
C GLN A 115 7.39 1.47 4.04
N LEU A 116 6.27 0.77 4.20
CA LEU A 116 5.85 -0.35 3.34
C LEU A 116 4.40 -0.17 2.91
N TYR A 117 3.98 -0.90 1.87
CA TYR A 117 2.56 -0.96 1.51
C TYR A 117 1.77 -1.82 2.50
N TYR A 118 0.70 -1.26 3.06
CA TYR A 118 -0.20 -1.96 3.98
C TYR A 118 -1.60 -2.06 3.41
N PHE A 119 -2.06 -3.30 3.27
CA PHE A 119 -3.39 -3.62 2.76
C PHE A 119 -4.18 -4.35 3.85
N SER A 120 -5.44 -4.00 4.02
CA SER A 120 -6.30 -4.62 5.02
C SER A 120 -7.76 -4.62 4.59
N ASN A 121 -8.47 -5.68 4.94
CA ASN A 121 -9.93 -5.72 4.79
C ASN A 121 -10.65 -4.79 5.79
N ARG A 122 -9.93 -4.20 6.76
CA ARG A 122 -10.46 -3.14 7.64
C ARG A 122 -10.35 -1.73 7.06
N ASN A 123 -9.58 -1.51 5.98
CA ASN A 123 -9.47 -0.19 5.32
C ASN A 123 -10.74 0.23 4.56
N ALA A 124 -11.63 -0.74 4.28
CA ALA A 124 -13.03 -0.56 3.88
C ALA A 124 -13.35 0.44 2.73
N SER A 125 -12.61 0.42 1.60
CA SER A 125 -12.89 1.31 0.46
C SER A 125 -13.69 0.64 -0.66
N VAL A 126 -14.94 1.06 -0.90
CA VAL A 126 -15.74 0.57 -2.03
C VAL A 126 -15.85 1.65 -3.10
N VAL A 127 -15.42 1.35 -4.32
CA VAL A 127 -15.57 2.24 -5.49
C VAL A 127 -16.19 1.45 -6.63
N ALA A 128 -17.29 1.95 -7.20
CA ALA A 128 -18.04 1.28 -8.26
C ALA A 128 -18.35 -0.21 -7.95
N GLY A 129 -18.74 -0.51 -6.71
CA GLY A 129 -19.07 -1.87 -6.25
C GLY A 129 -17.87 -2.79 -6.02
N THR A 130 -16.64 -2.33 -6.26
CA THR A 130 -15.42 -3.11 -6.03
C THR A 130 -14.82 -2.77 -4.67
N GLY A 131 -14.53 -3.78 -3.84
CA GLY A 131 -13.88 -3.62 -2.54
C GLY A 131 -12.35 -3.58 -2.64
N PHE A 132 -11.75 -2.45 -2.30
CA PHE A 132 -10.30 -2.21 -2.29
C PHE A 132 -9.71 -2.35 -0.88
N LEU A 133 -8.53 -2.98 -0.76
CA LEU A 133 -7.87 -3.24 0.53
C LEU A 133 -7.07 -2.05 1.08
N TYR A 134 -7.27 -0.86 0.55
CA TYR A 134 -6.57 0.36 0.94
C TYR A 134 -7.57 1.53 0.91
N PRO A 135 -7.29 2.62 1.64
CA PRO A 135 -8.19 3.77 1.70
C PRO A 135 -8.53 4.33 0.30
N ALA A 136 -9.73 4.89 0.16
CA ALA A 136 -10.12 5.61 -1.05
C ALA A 136 -9.17 6.78 -1.30
N MET A 137 -8.91 7.08 -2.57
CA MET A 137 -8.23 8.33 -2.93
C MET A 137 -8.97 9.54 -2.35
N ALA A 138 -8.22 10.48 -1.81
CA ALA A 138 -8.78 11.69 -1.25
C ALA A 138 -9.45 12.56 -2.33
N ALA A 139 -10.49 13.31 -1.95
CA ALA A 139 -10.99 14.40 -2.77
C ALA A 139 -9.96 15.53 -2.82
N PHE A 140 -9.93 16.28 -3.92
CA PHE A 140 -9.12 17.49 -4.00
C PHE A 140 -9.46 18.43 -2.83
N GLY A 141 -8.44 19.10 -2.28
CA GLY A 141 -8.53 19.90 -1.06
C GLY A 141 -8.08 19.15 0.20
N THR A 142 -7.99 17.82 0.15
CA THR A 142 -7.43 17.00 1.24
C THR A 142 -6.06 16.46 0.83
N THR A 143 -5.00 16.92 1.49
CA THR A 143 -3.63 16.43 1.29
C THR A 143 -3.38 15.13 2.06
N TYR A 144 -2.27 14.46 1.73
CA TYR A 144 -1.81 13.28 2.44
C TYR A 144 -1.26 13.64 3.83
N HIS A 145 -1.17 12.65 4.73
CA HIS A 145 -0.84 12.88 6.14
C HIS A 145 0.45 13.67 6.35
N GLY A 146 0.33 14.81 7.05
CA GLY A 146 1.47 15.66 7.41
C GLY A 146 1.92 16.63 6.32
N GLU A 147 1.17 16.76 5.23
CA GLU A 147 1.58 17.58 4.08
C GLU A 147 0.70 18.81 3.87
N ALA A 148 1.34 19.93 3.54
CA ALA A 148 0.65 21.18 3.22
C ALA A 148 0.29 21.31 1.72
N ASN A 149 0.94 20.54 0.84
CA ASN A 149 0.81 20.62 -0.61
C ASN A 149 0.73 19.22 -1.22
N TYR A 150 0.10 19.14 -2.40
CA TYR A 150 0.25 17.99 -3.29
C TYR A 150 1.64 17.97 -3.90
N SER A 151 2.14 16.78 -4.19
CA SER A 151 3.42 16.51 -4.84
C SER A 151 3.25 15.74 -6.15
N LEU A 152 4.27 15.77 -7.01
CA LEU A 152 4.29 15.02 -8.28
C LEU A 152 3.89 13.55 -8.09
N GLY A 153 2.91 13.09 -8.89
CA GLY A 153 2.36 11.73 -8.84
C GLY A 153 1.17 11.55 -7.90
N ASP A 154 0.83 12.55 -7.10
CA ASP A 154 -0.35 12.49 -6.22
C ASP A 154 -1.63 12.30 -7.02
N LEU A 155 -2.50 11.44 -6.51
CA LEU A 155 -3.81 11.17 -7.10
C LEU A 155 -4.91 11.80 -6.28
N VAL A 156 -5.89 12.40 -6.95
CA VAL A 156 -7.08 12.97 -6.31
C VAL A 156 -8.33 12.62 -7.10
N THR A 157 -9.47 12.67 -6.41
CA THR A 157 -10.78 12.70 -7.06
C THR A 157 -11.29 14.14 -7.12
N GLU A 158 -11.82 14.53 -8.27
CA GLU A 158 -12.43 15.84 -8.48
C GLU A 158 -13.57 15.69 -9.48
N SER A 159 -14.77 16.18 -9.11
CA SER A 159 -15.96 16.15 -9.97
C SER A 159 -16.27 14.77 -10.62
N GLY A 160 -16.03 13.67 -9.89
CA GLY A 160 -16.29 12.30 -10.35
C GLY A 160 -15.21 11.68 -11.27
N GLU A 161 -14.12 12.40 -11.48
CA GLU A 161 -12.98 11.98 -12.31
C GLU A 161 -11.73 11.74 -11.43
N THR A 162 -10.71 11.10 -12.00
CA THR A 162 -9.41 10.92 -11.35
C THR A 162 -8.36 11.77 -12.02
N TYR A 163 -7.55 12.46 -11.21
CA TYR A 163 -6.47 13.32 -11.65
C TYR A 163 -5.15 12.93 -11.01
N GLU A 164 -4.05 13.12 -11.74
CA GLU A 164 -2.68 12.93 -11.27
C GLU A 164 -1.93 14.25 -11.35
N MET A 165 -1.20 14.58 -10.28
CA MET A 165 -0.35 15.74 -10.20
C MET A 165 0.86 15.56 -11.11
N ILE A 166 1.06 16.46 -12.08
CA ILE A 166 2.14 16.40 -13.09
C ILE A 166 3.16 17.53 -12.98
N ASP A 167 3.10 18.27 -11.88
CA ASP A 167 4.03 19.33 -11.53
C ASP A 167 4.65 19.02 -10.15
N GLN A 168 5.69 19.76 -9.79
CA GLN A 168 6.43 19.57 -8.55
C GLN A 168 5.52 19.62 -7.32
N GLN A 169 4.77 20.73 -7.19
CA GLN A 169 3.86 20.98 -6.07
C GLN A 169 2.66 21.89 -6.41
N ALA A 170 1.56 21.67 -5.69
CA ALA A 170 0.37 22.53 -5.74
C ALA A 170 -0.30 22.61 -4.36
N PRO A 171 -0.78 23.80 -3.96
CA PRO A 171 -1.58 23.93 -2.75
C PRO A 171 -2.96 23.26 -2.94
N PRO A 172 -3.61 22.85 -1.84
CA PRO A 172 -4.93 22.22 -1.87
C PRO A 172 -6.09 23.22 -2.09
N ILE A 173 -5.83 24.31 -2.80
CA ILE A 173 -6.77 25.43 -2.96
C ILE A 173 -7.06 25.62 -4.45
N ASN A 174 -8.35 25.74 -4.77
CA ASN A 174 -8.85 26.12 -6.10
C ASN A 174 -8.27 25.25 -7.23
N PHE A 175 -8.93 24.12 -7.48
CA PHE A 175 -8.54 23.19 -8.54
C PHE A 175 -8.41 23.87 -9.91
N ALA A 176 -9.36 24.74 -10.26
CA ALA A 176 -9.37 25.45 -11.55
C ALA A 176 -8.15 26.35 -11.74
N ALA A 177 -7.71 27.06 -10.68
CA ALA A 177 -6.50 27.88 -10.73
C ALA A 177 -5.22 27.06 -10.93
N ASN A 178 -5.24 25.78 -10.53
CA ASN A 178 -4.11 24.87 -10.66
C ASN A 178 -4.29 23.82 -11.76
N ALA A 179 -5.32 23.93 -12.61
CA ALA A 179 -5.71 22.87 -13.54
C ALA A 179 -4.58 22.41 -14.48
N ALA A 180 -3.68 23.32 -14.88
CA ALA A 180 -2.52 23.00 -15.71
C ALA A 180 -1.49 22.06 -15.04
N LYS A 181 -1.53 21.94 -13.71
CA LYS A 181 -0.67 21.06 -12.90
C LYS A 181 -1.25 19.66 -12.74
N TRP A 182 -2.47 19.42 -13.22
CA TRP A 182 -3.18 18.16 -13.07
C TRP A 182 -3.45 17.55 -14.44
N GLN A 183 -3.13 16.27 -14.57
CA GLN A 183 -3.50 15.48 -15.73
C GLN A 183 -4.73 14.65 -15.40
N LYS A 184 -5.78 14.78 -16.21
CA LYS A 184 -6.92 13.85 -16.14
C LYS A 184 -6.45 12.46 -16.53
N VAL A 185 -6.74 11.50 -15.66
CA VAL A 185 -6.33 10.10 -15.78
C VAL A 185 -7.49 9.22 -16.24
N SER A 186 -8.67 9.48 -15.71
CA SER A 186 -9.86 8.67 -15.96
C SER A 186 -11.10 9.54 -15.88
N THR A 187 -12.07 9.28 -16.76
CA THR A 187 -13.40 9.92 -16.79
C THR A 187 -14.35 9.35 -15.74
N ALA A 188 -13.89 8.39 -14.95
CA ALA A 188 -14.59 7.84 -13.79
C ALA A 188 -13.59 7.67 -12.63
N VAL A 189 -14.09 7.69 -11.40
CA VAL A 189 -13.27 7.38 -10.22
C VAL A 189 -12.77 5.94 -10.30
N ILE A 190 -11.45 5.77 -10.43
CA ILE A 190 -10.77 4.49 -10.30
C ILE A 190 -9.90 4.58 -9.04
N ASN A 191 -10.14 3.73 -8.06
CA ASN A 191 -9.27 3.69 -6.89
C ASN A 191 -7.92 3.06 -7.28
N TYR A 192 -6.85 3.78 -6.95
CA TYR A 192 -5.48 3.32 -7.12
C TYR A 192 -4.75 3.38 -5.79
N VAL A 193 -3.78 2.47 -5.63
CA VAL A 193 -2.82 2.52 -4.52
C VAL A 193 -2.19 3.92 -4.50
N ASN A 194 -2.23 4.54 -3.32
CA ASN A 194 -1.83 5.93 -3.09
C ASN A 194 -1.06 6.01 -1.74
N PRO A 195 -0.50 7.17 -1.36
CA PRO A 195 0.27 7.30 -0.11
C PRO A 195 -0.48 6.87 1.16
N LEU A 196 -1.82 6.90 1.21
CA LEU A 196 -2.59 6.38 2.37
C LEU A 196 -2.54 4.85 2.50
N ALA A 197 -2.09 4.15 1.47
CA ALA A 197 -1.85 2.71 1.51
C ALA A 197 -0.46 2.36 2.09
N ARG A 198 0.27 3.34 2.62
CA ARG A 198 1.58 3.16 3.21
C ARG A 198 1.53 3.33 4.71
N ILE A 199 2.40 2.61 5.40
CA ILE A 199 2.56 2.71 6.85
C ILE A 199 4.03 2.73 7.20
N THR A 200 4.39 3.53 8.21
CA THR A 200 5.74 3.58 8.75
C THR A 200 6.13 2.22 9.30
N VAL A 201 7.36 1.81 9.00
CA VAL A 201 7.94 0.57 9.50
C VAL A 201 8.75 0.87 10.75
N GLN A 202 8.47 0.09 11.79
CA GLN A 202 9.20 0.17 13.05
C GLN A 202 10.00 -1.11 13.24
N GLY A 203 11.30 -0.94 13.52
CA GLY A 203 12.19 -2.06 13.86
C GLY A 203 12.01 -2.49 15.32
N THR A 204 12.94 -3.30 15.82
CA THR A 204 12.93 -3.86 17.18
C THR A 204 13.10 -2.83 18.29
N ARG A 205 13.54 -1.61 17.99
CA ARG A 205 13.72 -0.56 18.99
C ARG A 205 13.04 0.71 18.57
N PHE A 206 12.22 1.25 19.46
CA PHE A 206 11.68 2.59 19.35
C PHE A 206 12.38 3.50 20.35
N VAL A 207 12.67 4.73 19.93
CA VAL A 207 13.34 5.73 20.77
C VAL A 207 12.52 7.02 20.70
N HIS A 208 12.02 7.45 21.85
CA HIS A 208 11.43 8.78 22.04
C HIS A 208 12.50 9.70 22.62
N ILE A 209 12.83 10.74 21.85
CA ILE A 209 13.81 11.74 22.24
C ILE A 209 13.10 13.08 22.36
N ARG A 210 13.31 13.76 23.49
CA ARG A 210 12.82 15.12 23.71
C ARG A 210 13.93 15.97 24.33
N PRO A 211 14.26 17.13 23.75
CA PRO A 211 15.23 18.04 24.35
C PRO A 211 14.73 18.58 25.68
N ASN A 212 15.59 18.57 26.69
CA ASN A 212 15.27 18.98 28.06
C ASN A 212 14.18 18.13 28.73
N THR A 213 14.40 17.81 29.98
CA THR A 213 13.45 17.08 30.81
C THR A 213 12.58 18.04 31.62
N THR A 214 11.41 17.56 32.03
CA THR A 214 10.65 18.21 33.10
C THR A 214 10.98 17.46 34.39
N PRO A 215 11.75 18.03 35.33
CA PRO A 215 12.22 17.31 36.50
C PRO A 215 11.11 16.58 37.27
N GLY A 216 11.29 15.27 37.46
CA GLY A 216 10.35 14.42 38.20
C GLY A 216 9.10 14.00 37.41
N GLU A 217 9.04 14.26 36.11
CA GLU A 217 7.97 13.78 35.23
C GLU A 217 8.05 12.27 35.03
N TRP A 218 6.87 11.63 35.02
CA TRP A 218 6.68 10.28 34.51
C TRP A 218 6.20 10.33 33.06
N ILE A 219 6.90 9.61 32.19
CA ILE A 219 6.50 9.36 30.81
C ILE A 219 6.01 7.92 30.71
N ARG A 220 4.82 7.71 30.16
CA ARG A 220 4.19 6.38 30.05
C ARG A 220 3.89 6.03 28.61
N ALA A 221 4.30 4.84 28.20
CA ALA A 221 4.01 4.28 26.89
C ALA A 221 2.93 3.20 27.00
N THR A 222 1.86 3.29 26.21
CA THR A 222 0.88 2.21 26.02
C THR A 222 0.92 1.75 24.58
N LEU A 223 1.18 0.47 24.36
CA LEU A 223 1.17 -0.13 23.03
C LEU A 223 -0.15 -0.88 22.83
N HIS A 224 -0.85 -0.60 21.74
CA HIS A 224 -2.06 -1.30 21.32
C HIS A 224 -1.81 -2.11 20.05
N ASP A 225 -2.33 -3.34 19.99
CA ASP A 225 -2.37 -4.14 18.77
C ASP A 225 -3.47 -3.65 17.79
N ALA A 226 -3.59 -4.34 16.66
CA ALA A 226 -4.59 -4.03 15.62
C ALA A 226 -6.05 -4.21 16.08
N ASP A 227 -6.29 -4.93 17.17
CA ASP A 227 -7.60 -5.12 17.80
C ASP A 227 -7.80 -4.18 19.01
N ASN A 228 -6.89 -3.21 19.19
CA ASN A 228 -6.87 -2.23 20.26
C ASN A 228 -6.59 -2.81 21.66
N ASN A 229 -6.14 -4.07 21.76
CA ASN A 229 -5.73 -4.66 23.02
C ASN A 229 -4.38 -4.09 23.46
N VAL A 230 -4.21 -3.88 24.76
CA VAL A 230 -2.94 -3.45 25.33
C VAL A 230 -1.92 -4.59 25.26
N VAL A 231 -0.73 -4.28 24.79
CA VAL A 231 0.38 -5.22 24.60
C VAL A 231 1.42 -4.96 25.66
N ASP A 232 1.77 -6.01 26.40
CA ASP A 232 2.85 -5.93 27.38
C ASP A 232 4.23 -6.08 26.70
N LEU A 233 5.10 -5.10 26.91
CA LEU A 233 6.50 -5.11 26.46
C LEU A 233 7.42 -5.82 27.47
N GLY A 234 6.92 -6.09 28.68
CA GLY A 234 7.64 -6.70 29.77
C GLY A 234 8.65 -5.75 30.42
N LEU A 235 9.64 -6.35 31.09
CA LEU A 235 10.61 -5.61 31.90
C LEU A 235 11.86 -5.23 31.11
N THR A 236 12.45 -4.10 31.50
CA THR A 236 13.74 -3.62 31.00
C THR A 236 14.84 -4.59 31.45
N PRO A 237 15.65 -5.14 30.52
CA PRO A 237 16.73 -6.05 30.88
C PRO A 237 17.69 -5.44 31.91
N GLY A 238 17.91 -6.14 33.01
CA GLY A 238 18.87 -5.74 34.04
C GLY A 238 18.36 -4.78 35.13
N THR A 239 17.19 -4.14 34.96
CA THR A 239 16.62 -3.26 36.01
C THR A 239 15.40 -3.84 36.70
N GLY A 240 14.66 -4.76 36.04
CA GLY A 240 13.42 -5.33 36.58
C GLY A 240 12.22 -4.36 36.55
N ASN A 241 12.39 -3.17 36.00
CA ASN A 241 11.32 -2.18 35.87
C ASN A 241 10.55 -2.37 34.55
N PRO A 242 9.25 -2.06 34.48
CA PRO A 242 8.48 -2.06 33.23
C PRO A 242 9.16 -1.19 32.17
N GLN A 243 9.21 -1.66 30.92
CA GLN A 243 9.71 -0.84 29.82
C GLN A 243 8.76 0.28 29.45
N GLN A 244 7.48 0.18 29.83
CA GLN A 244 6.46 1.19 29.52
C GLN A 244 6.56 2.47 30.37
N GLU A 245 7.48 2.54 31.32
CA GLU A 245 7.60 3.68 32.22
C GLU A 245 9.01 4.27 32.18
N TYR A 246 9.07 5.59 32.08
CA TYR A 246 10.31 6.34 32.15
C TYR A 246 10.17 7.45 33.18
N PHE A 247 11.07 7.45 34.15
CA PHE A 247 11.21 8.53 35.11
C PHE A 247 12.33 9.45 34.67
N SER A 248 12.00 10.72 34.56
CA SER A 248 12.85 11.70 33.93
C SER A 248 13.89 12.28 34.91
N SER A 249 15.02 12.77 34.37
CA SER A 249 16.13 13.28 35.21
C SER A 249 15.70 14.49 36.04
N ALA A 250 16.36 14.68 37.18
CA ALA A 250 16.17 15.87 38.02
C ALA A 250 16.84 17.13 37.44
N ASP A 251 17.83 16.97 36.55
CA ASP A 251 18.48 18.09 35.87
C ASP A 251 17.65 18.49 34.64
N PRO A 252 17.03 19.68 34.60
CA PRO A 252 16.20 20.12 33.48
C PRO A 252 16.98 20.26 32.16
N ALA A 253 18.32 20.32 32.19
CA ALA A 253 19.14 20.36 30.98
C ALA A 253 19.35 18.99 30.33
N ASP A 254 19.03 17.89 31.02
CA ASP A 254 19.14 16.53 30.46
C ASP A 254 18.05 16.26 29.42
N ASP A 255 18.42 15.58 28.35
CA ASP A 255 17.46 15.11 27.34
C ASP A 255 16.71 13.86 27.80
N VAL A 256 15.44 13.77 27.43
CA VAL A 256 14.69 12.51 27.56
C VAL A 256 15.15 11.56 26.47
N ASN A 257 15.53 10.34 26.87
CA ASN A 257 15.85 9.24 25.97
C ASN A 257 15.11 7.97 26.43
N PHE A 258 13.87 7.85 25.99
CA PHE A 258 12.99 6.75 26.37
C PHE A 258 12.98 5.66 25.28
N VAL A 259 13.56 4.50 25.59
CA VAL A 259 13.76 3.38 24.66
C VAL A 259 12.80 2.24 24.98
N LEU A 260 12.07 1.78 23.96
CA LEU A 260 11.19 0.60 24.02
C LEU A 260 11.75 -0.53 23.15
N ASP A 261 11.74 -1.76 23.67
CA ASP A 261 12.14 -2.97 22.93
C ASP A 261 10.90 -3.76 22.46
N PHE A 262 10.75 -3.87 21.14
CA PHE A 262 9.68 -4.60 20.47
C PHE A 262 10.10 -6.01 20.04
N SER A 263 11.32 -6.47 20.37
CA SER A 263 11.81 -7.78 19.93
C SER A 263 10.95 -8.97 20.37
N ARG A 264 10.11 -8.80 21.40
CA ARG A 264 9.26 -9.85 22.00
C ARG A 264 7.82 -9.87 21.50
N ILE A 265 7.39 -8.85 20.75
CA ILE A 265 6.02 -8.80 20.23
C ILE A 265 5.95 -9.45 18.84
N SER A 266 4.75 -9.83 18.41
CA SER A 266 4.53 -10.41 17.09
C SER A 266 4.57 -9.34 16.00
N ASN A 267 4.94 -9.70 14.76
CA ASN A 267 4.82 -8.76 13.64
C ASN A 267 3.35 -8.33 13.46
N GLY A 268 3.13 -7.07 13.06
CA GLY A 268 1.78 -6.55 12.86
C GLY A 268 1.67 -5.03 12.96
N GLN A 269 0.46 -4.52 12.76
CA GLN A 269 0.15 -3.12 13.02
C GLN A 269 0.01 -2.85 14.52
N TYR A 270 0.58 -1.74 14.98
CA TYR A 270 0.45 -1.26 16.36
C TYR A 270 0.18 0.24 16.41
N ARG A 271 -0.47 0.67 17.50
CA ARG A 271 -0.61 2.08 17.90
C ARG A 271 0.12 2.28 19.22
N LEU A 272 1.14 3.13 19.23
CA LEU A 272 1.88 3.54 20.42
C LEU A 272 1.39 4.90 20.90
N GLU A 273 1.00 4.95 22.16
CA GLU A 273 0.56 6.14 22.88
C GLU A 273 1.62 6.51 23.92
N ILE A 274 2.19 7.70 23.83
CA ILE A 274 3.19 8.21 24.77
C ILE A 274 2.56 9.39 25.51
N GLN A 275 2.25 9.17 26.78
CA GLN A 275 1.70 10.18 27.68
C GLN A 275 2.83 10.87 28.43
N GLU A 276 2.88 12.18 28.25
CA GLU A 276 3.80 13.12 28.90
C GLU A 276 2.98 14.19 29.63
N ALA A 277 3.61 15.01 30.47
CA ALA A 277 2.98 16.16 31.10
C ALA A 277 2.52 17.21 30.09
N SER A 278 3.21 17.31 28.95
CA SER A 278 2.88 18.24 27.85
C SER A 278 1.72 17.77 26.96
N GLY A 279 1.36 16.47 27.00
CA GLY A 279 0.28 15.92 26.20
C GLY A 279 0.47 14.45 25.81
N LEU A 280 -0.36 14.01 24.88
CA LEU A 280 -0.36 12.65 24.34
C LEU A 280 0.18 12.65 22.91
N THR A 281 1.23 11.85 22.68
CA THR A 281 1.73 11.57 21.33
C THR A 281 1.23 10.20 20.87
N VAL A 282 0.60 10.13 19.69
CA VAL A 282 0.12 8.88 19.09
C VAL A 282 0.92 8.57 17.83
N LYS A 283 1.46 7.36 17.74
CA LYS A 283 2.16 6.85 16.56
C LYS A 283 1.54 5.54 16.10
N THR A 284 1.27 5.42 14.81
CA THR A 284 0.82 4.16 14.20
C THR A 284 1.90 3.65 13.27
N PHE A 285 2.26 2.39 13.38
CA PHE A 285 3.30 1.77 12.57
C PHE A 285 3.02 0.28 12.37
N TYR A 286 3.70 -0.30 11.37
CA TYR A 286 3.81 -1.74 11.23
C TYR A 286 5.14 -2.18 11.83
N TYR A 287 5.08 -3.01 12.87
CA TYR A 287 6.26 -3.65 13.41
C TYR A 287 6.59 -4.90 12.60
N ILE A 288 7.84 -4.96 12.16
CA ILE A 288 8.40 -6.13 11.53
C ILE A 288 9.80 -6.38 12.10
N ASN A 289 10.09 -7.60 12.51
CA ASN A 289 11.44 -7.98 12.87
C ASN A 289 12.29 -8.16 11.59
N PRO A 290 13.21 -7.23 11.26
CA PRO A 290 13.97 -7.28 10.01
C PRO A 290 14.94 -8.46 9.95
N LEU A 291 15.33 -9.03 11.10
CA LEU A 291 16.19 -10.21 11.16
C LEU A 291 15.48 -11.48 10.69
N LEU A 292 14.15 -11.53 10.88
CA LEU A 292 13.33 -12.67 10.48
C LEU A 292 12.74 -12.48 9.08
N GLN A 293 12.53 -11.23 8.67
CA GLN A 293 11.86 -10.89 7.42
C GLN A 293 12.59 -9.73 6.71
N PRO A 294 13.76 -10.01 6.08
CA PRO A 294 14.39 -9.03 5.20
C PRO A 294 13.54 -8.79 3.94
N ASP A 295 13.66 -7.59 3.37
CA ASP A 295 13.14 -7.22 2.05
C ASP A 295 11.60 -7.28 1.89
N VAL A 296 10.86 -6.86 2.92
CA VAL A 296 9.40 -6.74 2.82
C VAL A 296 9.00 -5.45 2.13
N PHE A 297 8.40 -5.61 0.95
CA PHE A 297 7.84 -4.54 0.12
C PHE A 297 6.45 -4.10 0.62
N GLY A 298 5.66 -5.05 1.13
CA GLY A 298 4.33 -4.79 1.64
C GLY A 298 3.76 -5.95 2.44
N VAL A 299 2.65 -5.69 3.12
CA VAL A 299 1.91 -6.67 3.91
C VAL A 299 0.42 -6.51 3.65
N SER A 300 -0.29 -7.62 3.60
CA SER A 300 -1.75 -7.63 3.61
C SER A 300 -2.27 -8.44 4.79
N ASP A 301 -3.08 -7.81 5.65
CA ASP A 301 -3.74 -8.42 6.80
C ASP A 301 -5.24 -8.61 6.56
N PHE A 302 -5.75 -9.80 6.87
CA PHE A 302 -7.17 -10.12 6.76
C PHE A 302 -7.71 -10.55 8.12
N PHE A 303 -8.68 -9.80 8.62
CA PHE A 303 -9.29 -10.00 9.93
C PHE A 303 -10.70 -10.59 9.77
N VAL A 304 -11.02 -11.58 10.59
CA VAL A 304 -12.37 -12.17 10.64
C VAL A 304 -13.39 -11.17 11.21
N SER A 305 -12.98 -10.35 12.18
CA SER A 305 -13.82 -9.34 12.82
C SER A 305 -13.36 -7.91 12.52
N GLY A 306 -14.21 -6.92 12.81
CA GLY A 306 -13.87 -5.49 12.70
C GLY A 306 -13.85 -4.93 11.27
N ALA A 307 -14.11 -5.74 10.25
CA ALA A 307 -14.27 -5.30 8.87
C ALA A 307 -15.73 -4.91 8.57
N ALA A 308 -15.94 -3.92 7.70
CA ALA A 308 -17.27 -3.58 7.20
C ALA A 308 -17.84 -4.73 6.34
N ALA A 309 -19.17 -4.82 6.22
CA ALA A 309 -19.85 -5.94 5.53
C ALA A 309 -19.37 -6.26 4.09
N PRO A 310 -18.97 -5.29 3.23
CA PRO A 310 -18.38 -5.62 1.93
C PRO A 310 -17.04 -6.37 2.03
N PHE A 311 -16.39 -6.30 3.19
CA PHE A 311 -15.04 -6.81 3.48
C PHE A 311 -14.99 -7.99 4.45
N THR A 312 -16.15 -8.44 4.94
CA THR A 312 -16.27 -9.71 5.65
C THR A 312 -16.17 -10.87 4.67
N PHE A 313 -15.52 -11.95 5.09
CA PHE A 313 -15.40 -13.21 4.34
C PHE A 313 -15.88 -14.42 5.13
N LEU A 314 -16.15 -14.23 6.42
CA LEU A 314 -16.84 -15.17 7.30
C LEU A 314 -17.94 -14.44 8.05
N LYS A 315 -19.00 -15.18 8.39
CA LYS A 315 -20.10 -14.70 9.22
C LYS A 315 -20.50 -15.80 10.19
N GLU A 316 -20.64 -15.48 11.46
CA GLU A 316 -21.15 -16.43 12.45
C GLU A 316 -22.67 -16.62 12.24
N ASP A 317 -23.10 -17.87 12.19
CA ASP A 317 -24.52 -18.23 12.24
C ASP A 317 -25.03 -17.99 13.68
N PRO A 318 -26.03 -17.10 13.88
CA PRO A 318 -26.52 -16.79 15.22
C PRO A 318 -27.25 -17.95 15.91
N VAL A 319 -27.63 -19.01 15.17
CA VAL A 319 -28.34 -20.18 15.72
C VAL A 319 -27.37 -21.32 16.01
N THR A 320 -26.51 -21.64 15.03
CA THR A 320 -25.60 -22.79 15.15
C THR A 320 -24.23 -22.42 15.73
N HIS A 321 -23.93 -21.12 15.86
CA HIS A 321 -22.62 -20.59 16.24
C HIS A 321 -21.46 -21.05 15.34
N ARG A 322 -21.79 -21.52 14.13
CA ARG A 322 -20.81 -21.94 13.15
C ARG A 322 -20.41 -20.80 12.25
N TRP A 323 -19.16 -20.82 11.81
CA TRP A 323 -18.66 -19.83 10.86
C TRP A 323 -19.01 -20.21 9.43
N LEU A 324 -19.87 -19.40 8.82
CA LEU A 324 -20.32 -19.53 7.43
C LEU A 324 -19.43 -18.70 6.51
N LEU A 325 -19.20 -19.18 5.29
CA LEU A 325 -18.61 -18.38 4.23
C LEU A 325 -19.60 -17.28 3.81
N ASP A 326 -19.25 -16.01 4.05
CA ASP A 326 -20.15 -14.86 3.83
C ASP A 326 -20.55 -14.70 2.35
N ASN A 327 -19.70 -15.15 1.43
CA ASN A 327 -20.00 -15.41 0.02
C ASN A 327 -18.85 -16.25 -0.56
N PRO A 328 -19.08 -17.45 -1.13
CA PRO A 328 -18.01 -18.33 -1.61
C PRO A 328 -17.18 -17.75 -2.78
N ASN A 329 -17.35 -16.48 -3.16
CA ASN A 329 -16.52 -15.77 -4.13
C ASN A 329 -16.18 -14.32 -3.73
N LYS A 330 -15.90 -14.03 -2.45
CA LYS A 330 -15.38 -12.70 -2.06
C LYS A 330 -14.08 -12.40 -2.82
N THR A 331 -14.07 -11.31 -3.56
CA THR A 331 -12.89 -10.84 -4.30
C THR A 331 -12.57 -9.41 -3.90
N PHE A 332 -11.35 -9.23 -3.41
CA PHE A 332 -10.79 -7.93 -3.06
C PHE A 332 -9.83 -7.45 -4.14
N MET A 333 -9.66 -6.13 -4.25
CA MET A 333 -8.85 -5.51 -5.29
C MET A 333 -7.70 -4.69 -4.72
N ILE A 334 -6.54 -4.83 -5.35
CA ILE A 334 -5.38 -3.95 -5.25
C ILE A 334 -5.03 -3.52 -6.67
N ARG A 335 -4.95 -2.21 -6.93
CA ARG A 335 -4.68 -1.69 -8.28
C ARG A 335 -3.61 -0.62 -8.23
N PHE A 336 -2.48 -0.91 -8.85
CA PHE A 336 -1.40 0.04 -9.02
C PHE A 336 -1.54 0.80 -10.33
N ARG A 337 -1.26 2.08 -10.26
CA ARG A 337 -1.22 2.96 -11.41
C ARG A 337 0.18 2.95 -12.01
N ASN A 338 0.28 3.02 -13.34
CA ASN A 338 1.54 3.30 -14.00
C ASN A 338 1.92 4.78 -13.94
N ARG A 339 3.22 5.04 -13.93
CA ARG A 339 3.80 6.38 -13.81
C ARG A 339 3.61 7.21 -15.08
N LEU A 340 3.23 8.48 -14.94
CA LEU A 340 3.34 9.46 -16.02
C LEU A 340 4.79 9.98 -16.12
N THR A 341 5.30 10.08 -17.35
CA THR A 341 6.64 10.60 -17.64
C THR A 341 6.63 11.54 -18.84
N ARG A 342 7.57 12.50 -18.86
CA ARG A 342 7.82 13.36 -20.02
C ARG A 342 8.82 12.68 -20.95
N TRP A 343 8.47 12.53 -22.22
CA TRP A 343 9.31 11.78 -23.17
C TRP A 343 10.15 12.71 -24.02
N LYS A 344 11.44 12.40 -24.15
CA LYS A 344 12.35 13.12 -25.04
C LYS A 344 12.95 12.16 -26.03
N TYR A 345 12.59 12.31 -27.30
CA TYR A 345 13.21 11.58 -28.39
C TYR A 345 14.47 12.31 -28.80
N LEU A 346 15.62 11.68 -28.62
CA LEU A 346 16.92 12.26 -28.90
C LEU A 346 17.52 11.61 -30.15
N LYS A 347 18.12 12.43 -31.01
CA LYS A 347 19.02 11.94 -32.05
C LYS A 347 20.35 11.49 -31.42
N GLN A 348 21.22 10.92 -32.23
CA GLN A 348 22.53 10.46 -31.77
C GLN A 348 23.44 11.57 -31.24
N ASP A 349 23.29 12.79 -31.76
CA ASP A 349 24.00 13.99 -31.28
C ASP A 349 23.38 14.57 -30.00
N GLN A 350 22.43 13.85 -29.38
CA GLN A 350 21.67 14.23 -28.19
C GLN A 350 20.75 15.44 -28.38
N THR A 351 20.58 15.94 -29.61
CA THR A 351 19.56 16.95 -29.89
C THR A 351 18.16 16.35 -29.82
N VAL A 352 17.21 17.14 -29.32
CA VAL A 352 15.81 16.72 -29.23
C VAL A 352 15.20 16.66 -30.63
N PHE A 353 14.80 15.47 -31.04
CA PHE A 353 14.02 15.22 -32.25
C PHE A 353 12.53 15.56 -32.04
N ASN A 354 11.95 15.11 -30.94
CA ASN A 354 10.55 15.31 -30.63
C ASN A 354 10.26 15.16 -29.12
N GLU A 355 9.25 15.86 -28.62
CA GLU A 355 8.72 15.70 -27.26
C GLU A 355 7.18 15.76 -27.32
N PRO A 356 6.44 14.82 -26.72
CA PRO A 356 5.00 14.95 -26.58
C PRO A 356 4.62 16.18 -25.76
N PRO A 357 3.50 16.86 -26.09
CA PRO A 357 3.09 18.09 -25.40
C PRO A 357 2.64 17.86 -23.95
N ALA A 358 2.22 16.64 -23.61
CA ALA A 358 1.77 16.26 -22.28
C ALA A 358 2.51 15.01 -21.78
N PRO A 359 2.68 14.84 -20.45
CA PRO A 359 3.18 13.60 -19.88
C PRO A 359 2.39 12.39 -20.36
N ARG A 360 3.07 11.28 -20.60
CA ARG A 360 2.48 10.04 -21.09
C ARG A 360 2.70 8.90 -20.10
N PRO A 361 1.73 7.97 -19.99
CA PRO A 361 1.87 6.81 -19.10
C PRO A 361 2.93 5.86 -19.61
N LEU A 362 3.80 5.37 -18.73
CA LEU A 362 4.68 4.25 -19.04
C LEU A 362 3.83 2.97 -19.17
N THR A 363 3.92 2.30 -20.31
CA THR A 363 3.18 1.05 -20.57
C THR A 363 4.14 0.01 -21.13
N GLN A 364 3.89 -1.27 -20.83
CA GLN A 364 4.65 -2.37 -21.42
C GLN A 364 4.34 -2.50 -22.91
N PHE A 365 3.09 -2.21 -23.28
CA PHE A 365 2.60 -2.26 -24.65
C PHE A 365 2.63 -0.88 -25.26
N TYR A 366 2.81 -0.84 -26.58
CA TYR A 366 2.96 0.39 -27.35
C TYR A 366 1.78 1.37 -27.15
N SER A 367 2.08 2.56 -26.63
CA SER A 367 1.13 3.61 -26.24
C SER A 367 0.51 4.37 -27.42
N GLY A 368 0.92 4.09 -28.66
CA GLY A 368 0.36 4.74 -29.85
C GLY A 368 0.93 6.13 -30.15
N TYR A 369 2.13 6.51 -29.66
CA TYR A 369 2.69 7.82 -29.98
C TYR A 369 3.21 7.90 -31.41
N ASN A 370 2.54 8.74 -32.21
CA ASN A 370 2.73 8.91 -33.64
C ASN A 370 2.92 10.39 -33.96
N ILE A 371 3.83 10.70 -34.88
CA ILE A 371 4.03 12.07 -35.38
C ILE A 371 3.86 12.13 -36.90
N PRO A 372 3.51 13.30 -37.47
CA PRO A 372 3.50 13.50 -38.91
C PRO A 372 4.88 13.24 -39.52
N GLY A 373 4.90 12.41 -40.56
CA GLY A 373 6.08 12.12 -41.37
C GLY A 373 6.07 12.87 -42.71
N PRO A 374 7.15 12.74 -43.50
CA PRO A 374 7.22 13.29 -44.83
C PRO A 374 6.07 12.79 -45.71
N MET A 375 5.57 13.66 -46.60
CA MET A 375 4.57 13.30 -47.61
C MET A 375 3.26 12.72 -47.03
N GLY A 376 2.86 13.14 -45.82
CA GLY A 376 1.62 12.68 -45.18
C GLY A 376 1.71 11.29 -44.55
N THR A 377 2.90 10.71 -44.44
CA THR A 377 3.12 9.45 -43.69
C THR A 377 3.02 9.69 -42.19
N THR A 378 2.96 8.60 -41.41
CA THR A 378 3.00 8.66 -39.94
C THR A 378 4.25 7.96 -39.45
N ILE A 379 5.03 8.63 -38.60
CA ILE A 379 6.19 8.04 -37.94
C ILE A 379 5.74 7.52 -36.58
N ILE A 380 5.88 6.22 -36.39
CA ILE A 380 5.65 5.52 -35.13
C ILE A 380 6.89 5.69 -34.27
N LEU A 381 6.76 6.37 -33.14
CA LEU A 381 7.88 6.57 -32.23
C LEU A 381 7.88 5.50 -31.14
N PRO A 382 9.04 4.95 -30.75
CA PRO A 382 9.10 3.90 -29.74
C PRO A 382 8.66 4.43 -28.37
N ASP A 383 8.13 3.54 -27.54
CA ASP A 383 7.83 3.84 -26.15
C ASP A 383 9.10 3.74 -25.29
N PRO A 384 9.18 4.52 -24.19
CA PRO A 384 10.26 4.42 -23.24
C PRO A 384 10.28 3.10 -22.47
N SER A 385 11.48 2.70 -22.06
CA SER A 385 11.69 1.58 -21.16
C SER A 385 11.74 2.03 -19.70
N PRO A 386 11.22 1.24 -18.74
CA PRO A 386 11.41 1.52 -17.32
C PRO A 386 12.87 1.42 -16.87
N HIS A 387 13.79 0.89 -17.69
CA HIS A 387 15.22 0.85 -17.37
C HIS A 387 15.87 2.24 -17.34
N THR A 388 15.23 3.26 -17.92
CA THR A 388 15.86 4.58 -18.12
C THR A 388 14.86 5.71 -17.86
N ILE A 389 14.57 5.93 -16.57
CA ILE A 389 13.88 7.14 -16.11
C ILE A 389 14.86 8.06 -15.38
N VAL A 390 14.69 9.37 -15.56
CA VAL A 390 15.56 10.40 -14.97
C VAL A 390 14.69 11.41 -14.23
N PRO A 391 14.74 11.45 -12.88
CA PRO A 391 14.10 12.51 -12.13
C PRO A 391 14.87 13.83 -12.31
N GLU A 392 14.14 14.91 -12.57
CA GLU A 392 14.62 16.29 -12.43
C GLU A 392 14.29 16.74 -11.01
N VAL A 393 15.31 17.14 -10.25
CA VAL A 393 15.16 17.59 -8.86
C VAL A 393 15.37 19.10 -8.82
N ASP A 394 14.49 19.81 -8.13
CA ASP A 394 14.65 21.23 -7.85
C ASP A 394 15.81 21.46 -6.89
N ALA A 395 16.74 22.34 -7.25
CA ALA A 395 17.99 22.53 -6.52
C ALA A 395 17.81 23.16 -5.13
N VAL A 396 16.69 23.86 -4.88
CA VAL A 396 16.45 24.61 -3.65
C VAL A 396 15.64 23.77 -2.66
N THR A 397 14.56 23.16 -3.15
CA THR A 397 13.62 22.38 -2.33
C THR A 397 14.01 20.91 -2.24
N HIS A 398 14.91 20.44 -3.11
CA HIS A 398 15.30 19.03 -3.25
C HIS A 398 14.14 18.08 -3.60
N LEU A 399 13.03 18.62 -4.13
CA LEU A 399 11.87 17.84 -4.54
C LEU A 399 11.93 17.49 -6.03
N VAL A 400 11.34 16.34 -6.39
CA VAL A 400 11.23 15.94 -7.79
C VAL A 400 10.23 16.86 -8.50
N LYS A 401 10.72 17.54 -9.54
CA LYS A 401 9.94 18.46 -10.36
C LYS A 401 9.32 17.77 -11.58
N ASN A 402 10.09 16.93 -12.24
CA ASN A 402 9.64 16.16 -13.40
C ASN A 402 10.31 14.78 -13.41
N ILE A 403 9.71 13.85 -14.14
CA ILE A 403 10.34 12.56 -14.44
C ILE A 403 10.37 12.40 -15.95
N TYR A 404 11.59 12.32 -16.50
CA TYR A 404 11.78 12.14 -17.93
C TYR A 404 12.08 10.70 -18.28
N SER A 405 11.68 10.30 -19.48
CA SER A 405 12.32 9.20 -20.18
C SER A 405 12.97 9.71 -21.45
N LYS A 406 14.27 9.40 -21.61
CA LYS A 406 15.08 9.77 -22.76
C LYS A 406 15.19 8.57 -23.68
N ILE A 407 14.77 8.75 -24.94
CA ILE A 407 14.67 7.68 -25.93
C ILE A 407 15.61 8.02 -27.07
N TYR A 408 16.67 7.22 -27.23
CA TYR A 408 17.67 7.44 -28.26
C TYR A 408 17.25 6.73 -29.54
N LEU A 409 17.04 7.51 -30.60
CA LEU A 409 16.63 6.95 -31.89
C LEU A 409 17.82 6.25 -32.58
N PRO A 410 17.60 5.07 -33.17
CA PRO A 410 18.61 4.40 -33.97
C PRO A 410 18.95 5.23 -35.23
N LYS A 411 20.11 4.94 -35.79
CA LYS A 411 20.72 5.65 -36.93
C LYS A 411 19.91 5.47 -38.22
#